data_AF-A0A2V3WHR1-F1
#
_entry.id   AF-A0A2V3WHR1-F1
#
_cell.length_a   1.000
_cell.length_b   1.000
_cell.length_c   1.000
_cell.angle_alpha   90.00
_cell.angle_beta   90.00
_cell.angle_gamma   90.00
#
_symmetry.space_group_name_H-M   'P 1'
#
loop_
_entity.id
_entity.type
_entity.pdbx_description
1 polymer ?
#
loop_
_entity_poly.entity_id
_entity_poly.type
_entity_poly.pdbx_seq_one_letter_code
_entity_poly.pdbx_strand_id
1 'polypeptide(L)'
;MFGEQFSRRVQEKRLHFMIFAACMLVFMAGVSFTFVIPGFKGFDGYFLFLSAYTYFVVASIFSALFDQQIFRIVTMSLLLSSLGMGLRMWLEWGEVSLAEHMDVFVLMGYPLAITFFIVCVYSLLIVNKTRKRNP
;
A
#
# COMPACT_ATOMS: atom_id res chain seq x y z
N MET A 1 21.11 -12.20 -7.60
CA MET A 1 20.83 -12.00 -9.04
C MET A 1 19.52 -11.25 -9.33
N PHE A 2 18.32 -11.84 -9.27
CA PHE A 2 17.09 -11.12 -9.69
C PHE A 2 16.77 -9.88 -8.82
N GLY A 3 16.94 -9.98 -7.50
CA GLY A 3 16.70 -8.87 -6.57
C GLY A 3 17.70 -7.71 -6.71
N GLU A 4 18.96 -7.98 -7.04
CA GLU A 4 19.98 -6.94 -7.22
C GLU A 4 19.79 -6.19 -8.54
N GLN A 5 19.47 -6.91 -9.62
CA GLN A 5 19.13 -6.30 -10.90
C GLN A 5 17.85 -5.46 -10.80
N PHE A 6 16.83 -5.95 -10.09
CA PHE A 6 15.62 -5.18 -9.79
C PHE A 6 15.94 -3.92 -8.98
N SER A 7 16.67 -4.07 -7.87
CA SER A 7 17.05 -2.93 -7.03
C SER A 7 17.85 -1.89 -7.81
N ARG A 8 18.77 -2.32 -8.68
CA ARG A 8 19.55 -1.42 -9.53
C ARG A 8 18.67 -0.65 -10.51
N ARG A 9 17.76 -1.32 -11.22
CA ARG A 9 16.81 -0.66 -12.14
C ARG A 9 15.91 0.35 -11.43
N VAL A 10 15.44 0.00 -10.24
CA VAL A 10 14.64 0.89 -9.39
C VAL A 10 15.45 2.11 -8.96
N GLN A 11 16.73 1.93 -8.63
CA GLN A 11 17.66 2.99 -8.26
C GLN A 11 18.01 3.92 -9.44
N GLU A 12 18.17 3.39 -10.65
CA GLU A 12 18.42 4.17 -11.87
C GLU A 12 17.21 5.05 -12.25
N LYS A 13 15.98 4.57 -12.04
CA LYS A 13 14.74 5.31 -12.36
C LYS A 13 13.90 5.65 -11.12
N ARG A 14 14.57 6.07 -10.03
CA ARG A 14 13.96 6.36 -8.72
C ARG A 14 12.62 7.11 -8.78
N LEU A 15 12.59 8.25 -9.47
CA LEU A 15 11.40 9.10 -9.54
C LEU A 15 10.22 8.38 -10.19
N HIS A 16 10.46 7.64 -11.29
CA HIS A 16 9.41 6.93 -12.01
C HIS A 16 8.81 5.82 -11.15
N PHE A 17 9.64 5.04 -10.48
CA PHE A 17 9.16 3.99 -9.57
C PHE A 17 8.46 4.54 -8.34
N MET A 18 8.89 5.70 -7.83
CA MET A 18 8.23 6.39 -6.73
C MET A 18 6.84 6.88 -7.13
N ILE A 19 6.71 7.55 -8.28
CA ILE A 19 5.42 8.00 -8.81
C ILE A 19 4.53 6.80 -9.08
N PHE A 20 5.05 5.75 -9.72
CA PHE A 20 4.30 4.54 -10.01
C PHE A 20 3.78 3.87 -8.73
N ALA A 21 4.62 3.71 -7.70
CA ALA A 21 4.21 3.16 -6.41
C ALA A 21 3.17 4.05 -5.71
N ALA A 22 3.31 5.37 -5.80
CA ALA A 22 2.36 6.31 -5.24
C ALA A 22 0.99 6.22 -5.94
N CYS A 23 0.96 6.23 -7.27
CA CYS A 23 -0.26 6.06 -8.05
C CYS A 23 -0.94 4.71 -7.77
N MET A 24 -0.16 3.62 -7.75
CA MET A 24 -0.65 2.28 -7.39
C MET A 24 -1.30 2.28 -6.00
N LEU A 25 -0.64 2.89 -5.02
CA LEU A 25 -1.15 2.92 -3.65
C LEU A 25 -2.44 3.74 -3.55
N VAL A 26 -2.44 4.95 -4.10
CA VAL A 26 -3.61 5.85 -4.10
C VAL A 26 -4.79 5.17 -4.80
N PHE A 27 -4.56 4.64 -6.00
CA PHE A 27 -5.60 4.01 -6.79
C PHE A 27 -6.15 2.76 -6.12
N MET A 28 -5.27 1.83 -5.68
CA MET A 28 -5.77 0.62 -5.03
C MET A 28 -6.40 0.91 -3.69
N ALA A 29 -5.83 1.79 -2.85
CA ALA A 29 -6.47 2.17 -1.59
C ALA A 29 -7.89 2.71 -1.82
N GLY A 30 -8.08 3.58 -2.83
CA GLY A 30 -9.39 4.06 -3.23
C GLY A 30 -10.30 2.96 -3.76
N VAL A 31 -9.84 2.10 -4.68
CA VAL A 31 -10.70 1.08 -5.29
C VAL A 31 -11.08 -0.02 -4.31
N SER A 32 -10.15 -0.50 -3.48
CA SER A 32 -10.38 -1.72 -2.72
C SER A 32 -11.12 -1.52 -1.40
N PHE A 33 -11.27 -0.30 -0.87
CA PHE A 33 -11.75 -0.11 0.51
C PHE A 33 -13.16 -0.65 0.76
N THR A 34 -14.04 -0.63 -0.25
CA THR A 34 -15.41 -1.17 -0.16
C THR A 34 -15.48 -2.68 -0.34
N PHE A 35 -14.40 -3.33 -0.80
CA PHE A 35 -14.39 -4.75 -1.18
C PHE A 35 -13.52 -5.63 -0.28
N VAL A 36 -12.72 -5.06 0.61
CA VAL A 36 -11.70 -5.82 1.38
C VAL A 36 -11.97 -5.90 2.88
N ILE A 37 -13.03 -5.25 3.36
CA ILE A 37 -13.41 -5.27 4.77
C ILE A 37 -14.36 -6.47 5.01
N PRO A 38 -13.95 -7.49 5.77
CA PRO A 38 -14.81 -8.64 6.06
C PRO A 38 -16.06 -8.21 6.83
N GLY A 39 -17.22 -8.73 6.46
CA GLY A 39 -18.50 -8.41 7.10
C GLY A 39 -19.23 -7.20 6.52
N PHE A 40 -18.62 -6.45 5.59
CA PHE A 40 -19.28 -5.38 4.85
C PHE A 40 -19.91 -5.90 3.56
N LYS A 41 -20.99 -5.25 3.13
CA LYS A 41 -21.66 -5.55 1.87
C LYS A 41 -20.76 -5.14 0.71
N GLY A 42 -20.33 -6.11 -0.09
CA GLY A 42 -19.36 -5.88 -1.18
C GLY A 42 -18.03 -6.59 -0.95
N PHE A 43 -17.80 -7.23 0.20
CA PHE A 43 -16.59 -8.03 0.40
C PHE A 43 -16.40 -9.07 -0.72
N ASP A 44 -15.23 -9.04 -1.33
CA ASP A 44 -14.82 -9.97 -2.37
C ASP A 44 -13.37 -10.43 -2.14
N GLY A 45 -13.21 -11.73 -1.94
CA GLY A 45 -11.89 -12.35 -1.73
C GLY A 45 -10.92 -12.13 -2.89
N TYR A 46 -11.43 -11.97 -4.12
CA TYR A 46 -10.60 -11.63 -5.27
C TYR A 46 -9.98 -10.22 -5.11
N PHE A 47 -10.77 -9.22 -4.71
CA PHE A 47 -10.28 -7.87 -4.45
C PHE A 47 -9.34 -7.81 -3.23
N LEU A 48 -9.60 -8.63 -2.21
CA LEU A 48 -8.69 -8.78 -1.07
C LEU A 48 -7.32 -9.31 -1.53
N PHE A 49 -7.29 -10.36 -2.33
CA PHE A 49 -6.04 -10.92 -2.85
C PHE A 49 -5.32 -9.94 -3.78
N LEU A 50 -6.07 -9.28 -4.68
CA LEU A 50 -5.53 -8.32 -5.63
C LEU A 50 -4.91 -7.10 -4.92
N SER A 51 -5.58 -6.56 -3.90
CA SER A 51 -5.06 -5.45 -3.09
C SER A 51 -3.80 -5.86 -2.32
N ALA A 52 -3.82 -7.03 -1.66
CA ALA A 52 -2.64 -7.56 -0.97
C ALA A 52 -1.44 -7.74 -1.91
N TYR A 53 -1.66 -8.27 -3.12
CA TYR A 53 -0.61 -8.40 -4.13
C TYR A 53 -0.06 -7.04 -4.56
N THR A 54 -0.93 -6.05 -4.83
CA THR A 54 -0.46 -4.70 -5.19
C THR A 54 0.33 -4.06 -4.06
N TYR A 55 -0.14 -4.16 -2.81
CA TYR A 55 0.60 -3.63 -1.66
C TYR A 55 1.95 -4.33 -1.45
N PHE A 56 2.04 -5.63 -1.76
CA PHE A 56 3.30 -6.36 -1.78
C PHE A 56 4.28 -5.81 -2.85
N VAL A 57 3.78 -5.51 -4.05
CA VAL A 57 4.58 -4.87 -5.12
C VAL A 57 5.05 -3.48 -4.68
N VAL A 58 4.18 -2.67 -4.09
CA VAL A 58 4.53 -1.34 -3.56
C VAL A 58 5.60 -1.45 -2.46
N ALA A 59 5.42 -2.35 -1.50
CA ALA A 59 6.40 -2.62 -0.44
C ALA A 59 7.76 -3.07 -1.01
N SER A 60 7.74 -3.88 -2.07
CA SER A 60 8.95 -4.33 -2.78
C SER A 60 9.68 -3.15 -3.43
N ILE A 61 8.95 -2.23 -4.09
CA ILE A 61 9.53 -1.01 -4.66
C ILE A 61 10.11 -0.12 -3.55
N PHE A 62 9.40 0.06 -2.43
CA PHE A 62 9.91 0.81 -1.28
C PHE A 62 11.16 0.19 -0.66
N SER A 63 11.24 -1.15 -0.57
CA SER A 63 12.44 -1.88 -0.12
C SER A 63 13.66 -1.65 -1.01
N ALA A 64 13.43 -1.41 -2.30
CA ALA A 64 14.47 -1.10 -3.26
C ALA A 64 14.85 0.39 -3.26
N LEU A 65 13.91 1.31 -2.98
CA LEU A 65 14.12 2.76 -2.98
C LEU A 65 14.74 3.28 -1.67
N PHE A 66 14.25 2.83 -0.52
CA PHE A 66 14.57 3.37 0.79
C PHE A 66 15.26 2.31 1.66
N ASP A 67 16.56 2.50 1.92
CA ASP A 67 17.30 1.59 2.80
C ASP A 67 17.06 2.00 4.26
N GLN A 68 16.42 1.12 5.03
CA GLN A 68 16.14 1.26 6.48
C GLN A 68 15.34 2.50 6.95
N GLN A 69 14.66 3.23 6.04
CA GLN A 69 13.86 4.41 6.39
C GLN A 69 12.40 4.05 6.71
N ILE A 70 12.17 3.23 7.75
CA ILE A 70 10.83 2.75 8.13
C ILE A 70 9.85 3.91 8.36
N PHE A 71 10.26 4.96 9.08
CA PHE A 71 9.41 6.11 9.38
C PHE A 71 8.89 6.80 8.12
N ARG A 72 9.75 6.94 7.10
CA ARG A 72 9.36 7.55 5.83
C ARG A 72 8.30 6.71 5.11
N ILE A 73 8.41 5.39 5.18
CA ILE A 73 7.46 4.46 4.56
C ILE A 73 6.12 4.49 5.30
N VAL A 74 6.15 4.51 6.63
CA VAL A 74 4.93 4.68 7.45
C VAL A 74 4.20 5.94 7.01
N THR A 75 4.88 7.09 7.00
CA THR A 75 4.26 8.37 6.65
C THR A 75 3.76 8.40 5.20
N MET A 76 4.56 7.94 4.24
CA MET A 76 4.14 7.92 2.84
C MET A 76 2.95 6.98 2.61
N SER A 77 2.99 5.76 3.17
CA SER A 77 1.89 4.80 3.04
C SER A 77 0.62 5.33 3.68
N LEU A 78 0.71 5.93 4.87
CA LEU A 78 -0.45 6.47 5.57
C LEU A 78 -1.08 7.63 4.79
N LEU A 79 -0.27 8.59 4.34
CA LEU A 79 -0.76 9.75 3.59
C LEU A 79 -1.37 9.34 2.25
N LEU A 80 -0.68 8.49 1.48
CA LEU A 80 -1.12 8.09 0.16
C LEU A 80 -2.34 7.16 0.20
N SER A 81 -2.42 6.25 1.18
CA SER A 81 -3.62 5.40 1.34
C SER A 81 -4.83 6.21 1.82
N SER A 82 -4.62 7.14 2.75
CA SER A 82 -5.67 8.08 3.20
C SER A 82 -6.15 8.96 2.05
N LEU A 83 -5.21 9.44 1.20
CA LEU A 83 -5.54 10.24 0.02
C LEU A 83 -6.31 9.42 -1.01
N GLY A 84 -5.94 8.17 -1.27
CA GLY A 84 -6.68 7.28 -2.16
C GLY A 84 -8.11 7.04 -1.72
N MET A 85 -8.29 6.73 -0.42
CA MET A 85 -9.61 6.57 0.18
C MET A 85 -10.41 7.89 0.13
N GLY A 86 -9.79 9.00 0.51
CA GLY A 86 -10.38 10.34 0.49
C GLY A 86 -10.82 10.79 -0.90
N LEU A 87 -10.02 10.50 -1.94
CA LEU A 87 -10.38 10.78 -3.33
C LEU A 87 -11.62 10.01 -3.75
N ARG A 88 -11.74 8.72 -3.39
CA ARG A 88 -12.93 7.96 -3.74
C ARG A 88 -14.16 8.46 -2.99
N MET A 89 -14.02 8.75 -1.69
CA MET A 89 -15.12 9.34 -0.92
C MET A 89 -15.58 10.68 -1.49
N TRP A 90 -14.66 11.50 -1.98
CA TRP A 90 -14.99 12.77 -2.62
C TRP A 90 -15.77 12.56 -3.93
N LEU A 91 -15.37 11.55 -4.73
CA LEU A 91 -16.03 11.24 -6.00
C LEU A 91 -17.42 10.62 -5.82
N GLU A 92 -17.63 9.82 -4.78
CA GLU A 92 -18.88 9.10 -4.49
C GLU A 92 -19.71 9.80 -3.40
N TRP A 93 -19.45 11.08 -3.15
CA TRP A 93 -20.10 11.84 -2.09
C TRP A 93 -21.61 11.95 -2.35
N GLY A 94 -22.40 11.25 -1.54
CA GLY A 94 -23.87 11.21 -1.65
C GLY A 94 -24.45 9.89 -2.13
N GLU A 95 -23.63 8.89 -2.47
CA GLU A 95 -24.11 7.53 -2.74
C GLU A 95 -24.45 6.76 -1.45
N VAL A 96 -25.60 6.10 -1.42
CA VAL A 96 -26.10 5.36 -0.25
C VAL A 96 -25.20 4.16 0.10
N SER A 97 -24.52 3.58 -0.88
CA SER A 97 -23.51 2.52 -0.71
C SER A 97 -22.30 2.96 0.11
N LEU A 98 -21.96 4.25 0.07
CA LEU A 98 -20.81 4.82 0.75
C LEU A 98 -21.08 5.07 2.24
N ALA A 99 -22.33 5.36 2.61
CA ALA A 99 -22.73 5.72 3.97
C ALA A 99 -22.41 4.62 5.00
N GLU A 100 -22.52 3.35 4.61
CA GLU A 100 -22.13 2.21 5.46
C GLU A 100 -20.62 2.22 5.78
N HIS A 101 -19.80 2.78 4.90
CA HIS A 101 -18.34 2.81 5.01
C HIS A 101 -17.79 4.14 5.56
N MET A 102 -18.67 5.08 5.93
CA MET A 102 -18.29 6.38 6.53
C MET A 102 -18.11 6.32 8.06
N ASP A 103 -18.09 5.13 8.66
CA ASP A 103 -17.75 4.97 10.07
C ASP A 103 -16.30 5.41 10.33
N VAL A 104 -16.09 6.21 11.37
CA VAL A 104 -14.77 6.66 11.84
C VAL A 104 -13.80 5.48 12.01
N PHE A 105 -14.28 4.33 12.48
CA PHE A 105 -13.46 3.13 12.63
C PHE A 105 -12.94 2.60 11.29
N VAL A 106 -13.75 2.66 10.23
CA VAL A 106 -13.34 2.25 8.87
C VAL A 106 -12.39 3.28 8.28
N LEU A 107 -12.74 4.57 8.41
CA LEU A 107 -11.97 5.69 7.87
C LEU A 107 -10.55 5.78 8.43
N MET A 108 -10.38 5.50 9.73
CA MET A 108 -9.06 5.46 10.35
C MET A 108 -8.41 4.09 10.21
N GLY A 109 -9.18 3.01 10.41
CA GLY A 109 -8.66 1.65 10.46
C GLY A 109 -8.10 1.17 9.13
N TYR A 110 -8.72 1.55 8.01
CA TYR A 110 -8.32 1.06 6.70
C TYR A 110 -6.95 1.59 6.23
N PRO A 111 -6.66 2.91 6.23
CA PRO A 111 -5.31 3.42 5.94
C PRO A 111 -4.24 2.86 6.90
N LEU A 112 -4.59 2.67 8.17
CA LEU A 112 -3.70 2.06 9.16
C LEU A 112 -3.38 0.60 8.83
N ALA A 113 -4.39 -0.20 8.45
CA ALA A 113 -4.22 -1.60 8.08
C ALA A 113 -3.34 -1.76 6.83
N ILE A 114 -3.55 -0.94 5.80
CA ILE A 114 -2.70 -0.92 4.60
C ILE A 114 -1.26 -0.56 4.99
N THR A 115 -1.09 0.48 5.79
CA THR A 115 0.22 0.95 6.23
C THR A 115 0.96 -0.14 7.01
N PHE A 116 0.27 -0.79 7.94
CA PHE A 116 0.80 -1.91 8.71
C PHE A 116 1.24 -3.06 7.80
N PHE A 117 0.39 -3.48 6.86
CA PHE A 117 0.72 -4.54 5.90
C PHE A 117 1.98 -4.21 5.09
N ILE A 118 2.07 -3.01 4.52
CA ILE A 118 3.23 -2.57 3.72
C ILE A 118 4.50 -2.55 4.57
N VAL A 119 4.42 -2.05 5.80
CA VAL A 119 5.56 -1.98 6.72
C VAL A 119 6.03 -3.37 7.14
N CYS A 120 5.11 -4.30 7.40
CA CYS A 120 5.45 -5.70 7.68
C CYS A 120 6.22 -6.33 6.51
N VAL A 121 5.68 -6.23 5.29
CA VAL A 121 6.33 -6.78 4.09
C VAL A 121 7.69 -6.11 3.86
N TYR A 122 7.76 -4.78 3.94
CA TYR A 122 9.01 -4.03 3.81
C TYR A 122 10.07 -4.48 4.82
N SER A 123 9.67 -4.64 6.09
CA SER A 123 10.59 -5.04 7.16
C SER A 123 11.14 -6.44 6.93
N LEU A 124 10.29 -7.39 6.51
CA LEU A 124 10.73 -8.74 6.15
C LEU A 124 11.73 -8.73 4.99
N LEU A 125 11.50 -7.90 3.97
CA LEU A 125 12.41 -7.77 2.83
C LEU A 125 13.77 -7.16 3.25
N ILE A 126 13.78 -6.16 4.12
CA ILE A 126 15.01 -5.54 4.63
C ILE A 126 15.79 -6.51 5.52
N VAL A 127 15.12 -7.25 6.42
CA VAL A 127 15.77 -8.27 7.27
C VAL A 127 16.41 -9.36 6.41
N ASN A 128 15.71 -9.83 5.37
CA ASN A 128 16.27 -10.84 4.46
C ASN A 128 17.48 -10.30 3.67
N LYS A 129 17.44 -9.03 3.24
CA LYS A 129 18.53 -8.37 2.52
C LYS A 129 19.77 -8.16 3.39
N THR A 130 19.58 -7.80 4.66
CA THR A 130 20.69 -7.63 5.63
C THR A 130 21.34 -8.97 5.98
N ARG A 131 20.55 -10.03 6.20
CA ARG A 131 21.07 -11.38 6.43
C ARG A 131 21.93 -11.91 5.27
N LYS A 132 21.57 -11.59 4.02
CA LYS A 132 22.36 -11.97 2.84
C LYS A 132 23.67 -11.19 2.67
N ARG A 133 23.80 -10.02 3.28
CA ARG A 133 25.03 -9.20 3.22
C ARG A 133 26.08 -9.58 4.27
N ASN A 134 25.65 -10.15 5.40
CA ASN A 134 26.52 -10.66 6.46
C ASN A 134 26.37 -12.19 6.58
N PRO A 135 26.92 -12.98 5.63
CA PRO A 135 26.91 -14.44 5.70
C PRO A 135 27.76 -14.99 6.84
#